data_AF-Q0AVF7-F1
#
_entry.id   AF-Q0AVF7-F1
#
_cell.length_a   1.000
_cell.length_b   1.000
_cell.length_c   1.000
_cell.angle_alpha   90.00
_cell.angle_beta   90.00
_cell.angle_gamma   90.00
#
_symmetry.space_group_name_H-M   'P 1'
#
loop_
_entity.id
_entity.type
_entity.pdbx_description
1 polymer ?
#
loop_
_entity_poly.entity_id
_entity_poly.type
_entity_poly.pdbx_seq_one_letter_code
_entity_poly.pdbx_strand_id
1 'polypeptide(L)'
;MRYKRACADANILGHLYHSGESSLLNRFFEQVLVDQWILDEIKRRQKDILPLIERELSNASFLLLVDRAELQNRQVLSLYETELDDMRNLFLPPDEGEKRVIALARAIGVSFVLTDDEKPDGPYWSIERGIISHVEALAFWDLVYMSILDGGYSDYIAARESYNRICQQGYHPPYAPGFGSRMAAAVRRLKDKEWFKQWCQAHGVKAGVTIDLLKQIKQVGW
;
A
#
# COMPACT_ATOMS: atom_id res chain seq x y z
N MET A 1 -13.50 5.30 -9.64
CA MET A 1 -13.89 4.04 -8.97
C MET A 1 -12.86 3.74 -7.89
N ARG A 2 -13.24 3.69 -6.62
CA ARG A 2 -12.33 3.24 -5.56
C ARG A 2 -12.42 1.73 -5.41
N TYR A 3 -11.34 1.10 -4.99
CA TYR A 3 -11.40 -0.26 -4.48
C TYR A 3 -12.07 -0.24 -3.11
N LYS A 4 -12.84 -1.28 -2.80
CA LYS A 4 -13.57 -1.32 -1.53
C LYS A 4 -12.62 -1.33 -0.33
N ARG A 5 -11.59 -2.18 -0.37
CA ARG A 5 -10.72 -2.42 0.78
C ARG A 5 -9.27 -2.67 0.38
N ALA A 6 -8.36 -2.26 1.25
CA ALA A 6 -6.98 -2.74 1.32
C ALA A 6 -6.60 -2.98 2.79
N CYS A 7 -5.54 -3.72 3.05
CA CYS A 7 -4.92 -3.85 4.38
C CYS A 7 -3.56 -3.16 4.35
N ALA A 8 -3.20 -2.39 5.37
CA ALA A 8 -1.92 -1.65 5.38
C ALA A 8 -1.03 -2.04 6.56
N ASP A 9 0.27 -2.14 6.30
CA ASP A 9 1.28 -2.32 7.35
C ASP A 9 1.63 -1.00 8.07
N ALA A 10 2.42 -1.10 9.14
CA ALA A 10 2.84 0.06 9.93
C ALA A 10 3.77 1.01 9.16
N ASN A 11 4.58 0.49 8.25
CA ASN A 11 5.63 1.25 7.57
C ASN A 11 5.03 2.18 6.53
N ILE A 12 4.17 1.68 5.64
CA ILE A 12 3.54 2.52 4.61
C ILE A 12 2.61 3.57 5.23
N LEU A 13 1.91 3.23 6.31
CA LEU A 13 1.14 4.20 7.08
C LEU A 13 2.07 5.27 7.65
N GLY A 14 3.17 4.86 8.28
CA GLY A 14 4.23 5.74 8.74
C GLY A 14 4.67 6.74 7.69
N HIS A 15 5.18 6.22 6.58
CA HIS A 15 5.79 7.02 5.54
C HIS A 15 4.81 8.03 4.93
N LEU A 16 3.56 7.63 4.69
CA LEU A 16 2.53 8.51 4.12
C LEU A 16 2.02 9.56 5.10
N TYR A 17 1.90 9.24 6.40
CA TYR A 17 1.43 10.20 7.39
C TYR A 17 2.52 11.21 7.77
N HIS A 18 3.77 10.77 7.95
CA HIS A 18 4.89 11.69 8.22
C HIS A 18 5.10 12.69 7.07
N SER A 19 4.89 12.27 5.81
CA SER A 19 5.05 13.15 4.65
C SER A 19 3.81 13.99 4.31
N GLY A 20 2.70 13.82 5.03
CA GLY A 20 1.43 14.48 4.73
C GLY A 20 0.73 13.99 3.45
N GLU A 21 1.08 12.81 2.95
CA GLU A 21 0.58 12.24 1.67
C GLU A 21 -0.41 11.08 1.91
N SER A 22 -0.96 10.94 3.12
CA SER A 22 -1.96 9.92 3.46
C SER A 22 -3.24 9.97 2.61
N SER A 23 -3.51 11.11 1.96
CA SER A 23 -4.61 11.26 0.99
C SER A 23 -4.53 10.27 -0.19
N LEU A 24 -3.33 9.76 -0.52
CA LEU A 24 -3.15 8.70 -1.51
C LEU A 24 -3.95 7.43 -1.16
N LEU A 25 -4.09 7.10 0.12
CA LEU A 25 -4.84 5.93 0.57
C LEU A 25 -6.34 6.08 0.27
N ASN A 26 -6.94 7.18 0.73
CA ASN A 26 -8.36 7.49 0.53
C ASN A 26 -8.69 7.74 -0.96
N ARG A 27 -7.70 8.14 -1.77
CA ARG A 27 -7.90 8.28 -3.22
C ARG A 27 -8.29 6.95 -3.86
N PHE A 28 -7.62 5.86 -3.49
CA PHE A 28 -7.80 4.55 -4.14
C PHE A 28 -8.70 3.59 -3.38
N PHE A 29 -8.82 3.74 -2.07
CA PHE A 29 -9.56 2.79 -1.23
C PHE A 29 -10.68 3.49 -0.47
N GLU A 30 -11.88 2.90 -0.47
CA GLU A 30 -12.99 3.35 0.39
C GLU A 30 -12.65 3.10 1.86
N GLN A 31 -11.96 1.99 2.14
CA GLN A 31 -11.55 1.61 3.48
C GLN A 31 -10.16 0.94 3.47
N VAL A 32 -9.30 1.29 4.41
CA VAL A 32 -8.01 0.66 4.67
C VAL A 32 -8.06 0.04 6.07
N LEU A 33 -7.94 -1.28 6.10
CA LEU A 33 -8.00 -2.08 7.32
C LEU A 33 -6.62 -2.07 8.00
N VAL A 34 -6.63 -1.82 9.31
CA VAL A 34 -5.43 -1.78 10.14
C VAL A 34 -5.62 -2.79 11.27
N ASP A 35 -4.75 -3.80 11.33
CA ASP A 35 -4.74 -4.77 12.42
C ASP A 35 -4.43 -4.08 13.76
N GLN A 36 -5.03 -4.53 14.85
CA GLN A 36 -4.74 -4.01 16.20
C GLN A 36 -3.24 -4.03 16.54
N TRP A 37 -2.52 -5.09 16.13
CA TRP A 37 -1.09 -5.20 16.36
C TRP A 37 -0.30 -4.10 15.65
N ILE A 38 -0.72 -3.73 14.43
CA ILE A 38 -0.11 -2.67 13.63
C ILE A 38 -0.33 -1.32 14.31
N LEU A 39 -1.54 -1.06 14.82
CA LEU A 39 -1.81 0.14 15.62
C LEU A 39 -0.93 0.18 16.88
N ASP A 40 -0.75 -0.94 17.57
CA ASP A 40 0.10 -1.02 18.76
C ASP A 40 1.59 -0.88 18.43
N GLU A 41 2.02 -1.28 17.24
CA GLU A 41 3.36 -0.98 16.72
C GLU A 41 3.55 0.52 16.47
N ILE A 42 2.59 1.18 15.81
CA ILE A 42 2.60 2.64 15.59
C ILE A 42 2.67 3.36 16.94
N LYS A 43 1.84 2.97 17.93
CA LYS A 43 1.86 3.55 19.29
C LYS A 43 3.23 3.47 19.96
N ARG A 44 3.99 2.40 19.72
CA ARG A 44 5.32 2.21 20.31
C ARG A 44 6.41 2.95 19.55
N ARG A 45 6.39 2.90 18.22
CA ARG A 45 7.51 3.30 17.35
C ARG A 45 7.33 4.66 16.69
N GLN A 46 6.10 5.12 16.48
CA GLN A 46 5.74 6.26 15.62
C GLN A 46 4.73 7.19 16.32
N LYS A 47 5.11 7.67 17.52
CA LYS A 47 4.20 8.39 18.44
C LYS A 47 3.69 9.73 17.89
N ASP A 48 4.43 10.36 17.00
CA ASP A 48 4.13 11.66 16.44
C ASP A 48 2.99 11.61 15.40
N ILE A 49 2.82 10.51 14.67
CA ILE A 49 1.68 10.32 13.75
C ILE A 49 0.45 9.72 14.42
N LEU A 50 0.59 9.16 15.64
CA LEU A 50 -0.50 8.51 16.36
C LEU A 50 -1.77 9.40 16.49
N PRO A 51 -1.68 10.70 16.86
CA PRO A 51 -2.86 11.55 16.95
C PRO A 51 -3.60 11.71 15.62
N LEU A 52 -2.87 11.67 14.50
CA LEU A 52 -3.47 11.73 13.16
C LEU A 52 -4.21 10.44 12.84
N ILE A 53 -3.59 9.28 13.12
CA ILE A 53 -4.20 7.96 12.91
C ILE A 53 -5.45 7.78 13.80
N GLU A 54 -5.37 8.11 15.08
CA GLU A 54 -6.51 8.00 16.01
C GLU A 54 -7.67 8.90 15.59
N ARG A 55 -7.38 10.11 15.08
CA ARG A 55 -8.40 11.00 14.52
C ARG A 55 -9.10 10.41 13.30
N GLU A 56 -8.34 9.77 12.40
CA GLU A 56 -8.93 9.10 11.22
C GLU A 56 -9.79 7.90 11.62
N LEU A 57 -9.33 7.09 12.58
CA LEU A 57 -10.07 5.93 13.10
C LEU A 57 -11.37 6.33 13.83
N SER A 58 -11.35 7.42 14.60
CA SER A 58 -12.49 7.87 15.41
C SER A 58 -13.59 8.57 14.61
N ASN A 59 -13.25 9.24 13.51
CA ASN A 59 -14.20 9.97 12.69
C ASN A 59 -14.94 9.10 11.66
N ALA A 60 -14.85 7.77 11.76
CA ALA A 60 -15.34 6.83 10.74
C ALA A 60 -14.84 7.22 9.33
N SER A 61 -13.56 7.61 9.24
CA SER A 61 -12.91 7.97 7.98
C SER A 61 -12.63 6.70 7.15
N PHE A 62 -11.69 6.78 6.20
CA PHE A 62 -11.27 5.65 5.39
C PHE A 62 -10.42 4.62 6.15
N LEU A 63 -9.94 4.88 7.38
CA LEU A 63 -9.26 3.85 8.19
C LEU A 63 -10.26 3.06 9.04
N LEU A 64 -10.10 1.73 9.08
CA LEU A 64 -10.83 0.86 10.00
C LEU A 64 -9.86 0.01 10.82
N LEU A 65 -9.96 0.13 12.14
CA LEU A 65 -9.29 -0.76 13.07
C LEU A 65 -9.98 -2.13 13.06
N VAL A 66 -9.20 -3.18 12.85
CA VAL A 66 -9.66 -4.56 12.96
C VAL A 66 -9.00 -5.18 14.19
N ASP A 67 -9.77 -5.21 15.27
CA ASP A 67 -9.41 -5.91 16.49
C ASP A 67 -10.05 -7.32 16.52
N ARG A 68 -9.82 -8.04 17.62
CA ARG A 68 -10.40 -9.38 17.80
C ARG A 68 -11.93 -9.38 17.78
N ALA A 69 -12.57 -8.36 18.35
CA ALA A 69 -14.02 -8.27 18.36
C ALA A 69 -14.56 -8.08 16.94
N GLU A 70 -13.89 -7.26 16.14
CA GLU A 70 -14.24 -7.05 14.73
C GLU A 70 -14.04 -8.33 13.88
N LEU A 71 -12.97 -9.09 14.12
CA LEU A 71 -12.76 -10.41 13.48
C LEU A 71 -13.87 -11.41 13.85
N GLN A 72 -14.32 -11.39 15.12
CA GLN A 72 -15.42 -12.23 15.59
C GLN A 72 -16.77 -11.81 15.00
N ASN A 73 -17.04 -10.50 14.97
CA ASN A 73 -18.26 -9.94 14.39
C ASN A 73 -18.39 -10.29 12.90
N ARG A 74 -17.26 -10.33 12.19
CA ARG A 74 -17.18 -10.74 10.79
C ARG A 74 -17.16 -12.25 10.58
N GLN A 75 -17.09 -13.04 11.65
CA GLN A 75 -16.99 -14.50 11.61
C GLN A 75 -15.74 -15.02 10.87
N VAL A 76 -14.63 -14.27 10.91
CA VAL A 76 -13.37 -14.62 10.22
C VAL A 76 -12.21 -14.86 11.19
N LEU A 77 -12.44 -14.80 12.50
CA LEU A 77 -11.37 -14.97 13.50
C LEU A 77 -10.61 -16.29 13.32
N SER A 78 -11.30 -17.42 13.14
CA SER A 78 -10.65 -18.73 12.97
C SER A 78 -9.83 -18.80 11.68
N LEU A 79 -10.32 -18.19 10.60
CA LEU A 79 -9.58 -18.11 9.33
C LEU A 79 -8.34 -17.25 9.49
N TYR A 80 -8.45 -16.09 10.14
CA TYR A 80 -7.31 -15.23 10.45
C TYR A 80 -6.24 -15.94 11.28
N GLU A 81 -6.64 -16.67 12.34
CA GLU A 81 -5.71 -17.44 13.16
C GLU A 81 -5.03 -18.58 12.37
N THR A 82 -5.76 -19.21 11.45
CA THR A 82 -5.20 -20.24 10.54
C THR A 82 -4.16 -19.64 9.59
N GLU A 83 -4.47 -18.50 8.97
CA GLU A 83 -3.55 -17.81 8.05
C GLU A 83 -2.26 -17.34 8.76
N LEU A 84 -2.34 -16.97 10.05
CA LEU A 84 -1.16 -16.65 10.85
C LEU A 84 -0.28 -17.88 11.12
N ASP A 85 -0.88 -19.06 11.34
CA ASP A 85 -0.13 -20.29 11.59
C ASP A 85 0.51 -20.82 10.29
N ASP A 86 -0.22 -20.76 9.17
CA ASP A 86 0.28 -21.16 7.84
C ASP A 86 1.52 -20.36 7.43
N MET A 87 1.58 -19.07 7.79
CA MET A 87 2.71 -18.20 7.50
C MET A 87 3.78 -18.14 8.61
N ARG A 88 3.67 -18.97 9.65
CA ARG A 88 4.57 -18.93 10.82
C ARG A 88 6.06 -19.05 10.48
N ASN A 89 6.40 -19.81 9.44
CA ASN A 89 7.79 -20.03 9.01
C ASN A 89 8.22 -19.13 7.85
N LEU A 90 7.30 -18.30 7.32
CA LEU A 90 7.60 -17.41 6.20
C LEU A 90 8.19 -16.08 6.67
N PHE A 91 7.76 -15.59 7.84
CA PHE A 91 8.20 -14.32 8.42
C PHE A 91 8.92 -14.56 9.75
N LEU A 92 9.97 -13.79 10.02
CA LEU A 92 10.68 -13.87 11.30
C LEU A 92 9.85 -13.17 12.40
N PRO A 93 10.11 -13.46 13.69
CA PRO A 93 9.40 -12.79 14.79
C PRO A 93 9.41 -11.25 14.75
N PRO A 94 10.45 -10.55 14.26
CA PRO A 94 10.43 -9.11 14.06
C PRO A 94 9.40 -8.62 13.02
N ASP A 95 8.98 -9.49 12.10
CA ASP A 95 8.14 -9.18 10.94
C ASP A 95 6.68 -9.60 11.18
N GLU A 96 6.28 -9.72 12.44
CA GLU A 96 4.93 -10.09 12.86
C GLU A 96 3.86 -9.16 12.28
N GLY A 97 4.17 -7.87 12.10
CA GLY A 97 3.27 -6.90 11.46
C GLY A 97 2.99 -7.22 9.98
N GLU A 98 4.01 -7.65 9.24
CA GLU A 98 3.91 -8.03 7.82
C GLU A 98 3.06 -9.29 7.67
N LYS A 99 3.32 -10.30 8.51
CA LYS A 99 2.50 -11.52 8.55
C LYS A 99 1.03 -11.21 8.85
N ARG A 100 0.77 -10.31 9.81
CA ARG A 100 -0.60 -9.95 10.21
C ARG A 100 -1.37 -9.20 9.15
N VAL A 101 -0.74 -8.27 8.43
CA VAL A 101 -1.44 -7.55 7.34
C VAL A 101 -1.88 -8.50 6.22
N ILE A 102 -1.04 -9.49 5.90
CA ILE A 102 -1.37 -10.51 4.89
C ILE A 102 -2.46 -11.45 5.39
N ALA A 103 -2.35 -11.93 6.63
CA ALA A 103 -3.34 -12.83 7.23
C ALA A 103 -4.72 -12.15 7.31
N LEU A 104 -4.74 -10.87 7.68
CA LEU A 104 -5.94 -10.05 7.70
C LEU A 104 -6.55 -9.93 6.31
N ALA A 105 -5.73 -9.63 5.29
CA ALA A 105 -6.19 -9.50 3.91
C ALA A 105 -6.83 -10.80 3.42
N ARG A 106 -6.17 -11.94 3.64
CA ARG A 106 -6.64 -13.25 3.21
C ARG A 106 -7.91 -13.67 3.95
N ALA A 107 -7.97 -13.48 5.27
CA ALA A 107 -9.13 -13.85 6.06
C ALA A 107 -10.39 -13.04 5.71
N ILE A 108 -10.25 -11.76 5.39
CA ILE A 108 -11.38 -10.88 5.02
C ILE A 108 -11.72 -10.98 3.52
N GLY A 109 -10.83 -11.54 2.70
CA GLY A 109 -10.99 -11.55 1.24
C GLY A 109 -10.68 -10.20 0.60
N VAL A 110 -9.69 -9.47 1.12
CA VAL A 110 -9.18 -8.22 0.56
C VAL A 110 -8.05 -8.50 -0.42
N SER A 111 -8.16 -7.96 -1.62
CA SER A 111 -7.20 -8.24 -2.70
C SER A 111 -5.89 -7.45 -2.61
N PHE A 112 -5.82 -6.39 -1.80
CA PHE A 112 -4.66 -5.49 -1.77
C PHE A 112 -4.02 -5.41 -0.39
N VAL A 113 -2.71 -5.63 -0.35
CA VAL A 113 -1.84 -5.35 0.79
C VAL A 113 -0.99 -4.14 0.45
N LEU A 114 -1.05 -3.11 1.30
CA LEU A 114 -0.28 -1.90 1.19
C LEU A 114 0.99 -2.07 2.01
N THR A 115 2.12 -2.06 1.32
CA THR A 115 3.44 -2.27 1.91
C THR A 115 4.51 -1.79 0.94
N ASP A 116 5.57 -1.21 1.48
CA ASP A 116 6.77 -0.84 0.73
C ASP A 116 8.01 -1.65 1.12
N ASP A 117 7.85 -2.70 1.95
CA ASP A 117 8.94 -3.63 2.22
C ASP A 117 9.16 -4.57 1.03
N GLU A 118 10.05 -4.11 0.17
CA GLU A 118 10.52 -4.75 -1.05
C GLU A 118 11.78 -5.60 -0.87
N LYS A 119 12.25 -5.79 0.37
CA LYS A 119 13.46 -6.58 0.63
C LYS A 119 13.21 -8.04 0.21
N PRO A 120 14.27 -8.79 -0.11
CA PRO A 120 14.15 -10.25 -0.21
C PRO A 120 13.44 -10.79 1.03
N ASP A 121 12.46 -11.66 0.83
CA ASP A 121 11.56 -12.24 1.85
C ASP A 121 10.51 -11.29 2.46
N GLY A 122 10.57 -9.99 2.16
CA GLY A 122 9.54 -9.02 2.54
C GLY A 122 8.21 -9.22 1.79
N PRO A 123 7.09 -8.67 2.30
CA PRO A 123 5.74 -8.91 1.80
C PRO A 123 5.57 -8.47 0.33
N TYR A 124 6.12 -7.31 -0.07
CA TYR A 124 6.02 -6.88 -1.46
C TYR A 124 6.72 -7.87 -2.39
N TRP A 125 7.91 -8.32 -2.03
CA TRP A 125 8.69 -9.27 -2.82
C TRP A 125 8.01 -10.64 -2.89
N SER A 126 7.55 -11.16 -1.75
CA SER A 126 6.92 -12.47 -1.62
C SER A 126 5.60 -12.58 -2.39
N ILE A 127 4.80 -11.51 -2.39
CA ILE A 127 3.56 -11.45 -3.17
C ILE A 127 3.86 -11.37 -4.68
N GLU A 128 4.77 -10.49 -5.09
CA GLU A 128 5.09 -10.32 -6.52
C GLU A 128 5.74 -11.56 -7.16
N ARG A 129 6.43 -12.37 -6.37
CA ARG A 129 7.00 -13.66 -6.81
C ARG A 129 6.00 -14.81 -6.78
N GLY A 130 4.79 -14.58 -6.30
CA GLY A 130 3.75 -15.60 -6.17
C GLY A 130 4.01 -16.63 -5.06
N ILE A 131 4.91 -16.33 -4.12
CA ILE A 131 5.10 -17.14 -2.90
C ILE A 131 3.86 -17.00 -2.02
N ILE A 132 3.35 -15.77 -1.92
CA ILE A 132 2.04 -15.47 -1.33
C ILE A 132 1.08 -15.15 -2.47
N SER A 133 0.06 -15.99 -2.62
CA SER A 133 -0.96 -15.88 -3.66
C SER A 133 -2.24 -15.22 -3.16
N HIS A 134 -3.13 -14.87 -4.11
CA HIS A 134 -4.48 -14.34 -3.89
C HIS A 134 -4.58 -12.92 -3.32
N VAL A 135 -3.44 -12.25 -3.17
CA VAL A 135 -3.33 -10.83 -2.82
C VAL A 135 -2.36 -10.14 -3.78
N GLU A 136 -2.48 -8.83 -3.90
CA GLU A 136 -1.61 -7.96 -4.69
C GLU A 136 -0.96 -6.94 -3.77
N ALA A 137 0.34 -6.72 -3.96
CA ALA A 137 1.07 -5.70 -3.20
C ALA A 137 1.02 -4.34 -3.93
N LEU A 138 0.79 -3.28 -3.17
CA LEU A 138 0.91 -1.90 -3.64
C LEU A 138 1.76 -1.10 -2.66
N ALA A 139 2.89 -0.60 -3.14
CA ALA A 139 3.73 0.33 -2.40
C ALA A 139 3.32 1.77 -2.70
N PHE A 140 3.87 2.73 -1.95
CA PHE A 140 3.53 4.14 -2.13
C PHE A 140 3.83 4.64 -3.56
N TRP A 141 4.90 4.15 -4.19
CA TRP A 141 5.23 4.54 -5.57
C TRP A 141 4.22 4.03 -6.60
N ASP A 142 3.57 2.90 -6.33
CA ASP A 142 2.49 2.40 -7.19
C ASP A 142 1.25 3.29 -7.05
N LEU A 143 0.95 3.75 -5.84
CA LEU A 143 -0.14 4.71 -5.60
C LEU A 143 0.14 6.05 -6.29
N VAL A 144 1.37 6.57 -6.21
CA VAL A 144 1.79 7.77 -6.94
C VAL A 144 1.62 7.56 -8.45
N TYR A 145 2.09 6.43 -8.98
CA TYR A 145 1.95 6.11 -10.40
C TYR A 145 0.47 6.04 -10.84
N MET A 146 -0.38 5.34 -10.07
CA MET A 146 -1.81 5.29 -10.34
C MET A 146 -2.44 6.68 -10.28
N SER A 147 -2.00 7.54 -9.35
CA SER A 147 -2.50 8.91 -9.21
C SER A 147 -2.09 9.80 -10.38
N ILE A 148 -0.95 9.55 -11.03
CA ILE A 148 -0.61 10.20 -12.31
C ILE A 148 -1.62 9.83 -13.39
N LEU A 149 -2.01 8.55 -13.47
CA LEU A 149 -2.88 8.05 -14.54
C LEU A 149 -4.33 8.51 -14.42
N ASP A 150 -4.87 8.62 -13.21
CA ASP A 150 -6.25 9.06 -12.97
C ASP A 150 -6.39 10.58 -12.80
N GLY A 151 -5.33 11.35 -13.07
CA GLY A 151 -5.33 12.80 -12.99
C GLY A 151 -5.33 13.35 -11.56
N GLY A 152 -4.80 12.61 -10.60
CA GLY A 152 -4.63 13.04 -9.21
C GLY A 152 -3.55 14.10 -8.99
N TYR A 153 -2.70 14.31 -9.99
CA TYR A 153 -1.75 15.40 -10.03
C TYR A 153 -2.04 16.33 -11.20
N SER A 154 -1.79 17.64 -11.00
CA SER A 154 -1.93 18.64 -12.06
C SER A 154 -0.98 18.39 -13.23
N ASP A 155 0.23 17.95 -12.90
CA ASP A 155 1.30 17.64 -13.83
C ASP A 155 2.31 16.68 -13.18
N TYR A 156 3.36 16.37 -13.92
CA TYR A 156 4.42 15.48 -13.44
C TYR A 156 5.32 16.09 -12.36
N ILE A 157 5.48 17.42 -12.34
CA ILE A 157 6.29 18.11 -11.34
C ILE A 157 5.62 17.92 -9.98
N ALA A 158 4.30 18.12 -9.89
CA ALA A 158 3.52 17.86 -8.69
C ALA A 158 3.62 16.40 -8.22
N ALA A 159 3.56 15.44 -9.16
CA ALA A 159 3.73 14.02 -8.83
C ALA A 159 5.14 13.72 -8.28
N ARG A 160 6.19 14.31 -8.87
CA ARG A 160 7.57 14.19 -8.40
C ARG A 160 7.77 14.80 -7.03
N GLU A 161 7.18 15.94 -6.77
CA GLU A 161 7.25 16.62 -5.47
C GLU A 161 6.58 15.79 -4.38
N SER A 162 5.38 15.23 -4.64
CA SER A 162 4.70 14.31 -3.73
C SER A 162 5.57 13.07 -3.45
N TYR A 163 6.11 12.43 -4.49
CA TYR A 163 7.05 11.30 -4.33
C TYR A 163 8.28 11.69 -3.47
N ASN A 164 8.91 12.83 -3.76
CA ASN A 164 10.09 13.28 -3.02
C ASN A 164 9.76 13.62 -1.56
N ARG A 165 8.59 14.18 -1.27
CA ARG A 165 8.13 14.41 0.10
C ARG A 165 8.03 13.10 0.87
N ILE A 166 7.42 12.07 0.28
CA ILE A 166 7.36 10.74 0.89
C ILE A 166 8.78 10.21 1.16
N CYS A 167 9.67 10.29 0.17
CA CYS A 167 11.03 9.77 0.30
C CYS A 167 11.85 10.50 1.38
N GLN A 168 11.69 11.82 1.50
CA GLN A 168 12.51 12.66 2.39
C GLN A 168 11.97 12.77 3.81
N GLN A 169 10.64 12.80 3.94
CA GLN A 169 9.96 13.06 5.21
C GLN A 169 9.32 11.81 5.78
N GLY A 170 8.93 10.87 4.92
CA GLY A 170 8.36 9.58 5.33
C GLY A 170 9.38 8.61 5.89
N TYR A 171 10.60 8.58 5.34
CA TYR A 171 11.61 7.57 5.67
C TYR A 171 12.76 8.12 6.52
N HIS A 172 13.32 7.27 7.38
CA HIS A 172 14.55 7.55 8.11
C HIS A 172 15.49 6.33 8.13
N PRO A 173 16.62 6.35 7.39
CA PRO A 173 17.12 7.43 6.52
C PRO A 173 16.23 7.64 5.27
N PRO A 174 16.38 8.76 4.54
CA PRO A 174 15.59 9.03 3.35
C PRO A 174 15.63 7.90 2.31
N TYR A 175 14.50 7.65 1.68
CA TYR A 175 14.38 6.64 0.64
C TYR A 175 15.17 7.04 -0.61
N ALA A 176 16.18 6.25 -0.94
CA ALA A 176 17.15 6.57 -1.98
C ALA A 176 16.67 6.39 -3.44
N PRO A 177 15.78 5.42 -3.77
CA PRO A 177 15.37 5.20 -5.16
C PRO A 177 14.76 6.44 -5.83
N GLY A 178 15.21 6.73 -7.05
CA GLY A 178 14.74 7.89 -7.82
C GLY A 178 13.33 7.72 -8.40
N PHE A 179 12.67 8.85 -8.61
CA PHE A 179 11.27 8.90 -9.06
C PHE A 179 11.04 8.17 -10.38
N GLY A 180 11.75 8.49 -11.47
CA GLY A 180 11.51 7.83 -12.75
C GLY A 180 11.91 6.34 -12.73
N SER A 181 12.91 5.94 -11.93
CA SER A 181 13.21 4.52 -11.71
C SER A 181 12.00 3.78 -11.13
N ARG A 182 11.35 4.35 -10.11
CA ARG A 182 10.15 3.77 -9.50
C ARG A 182 8.92 3.82 -10.41
N MET A 183 8.72 4.90 -11.15
CA MET A 183 7.65 4.97 -12.14
C MET A 183 7.84 3.91 -13.24
N ALA A 184 9.07 3.71 -13.71
CA ALA A 184 9.36 2.66 -14.68
C ALA A 184 9.14 1.25 -14.11
N ALA A 185 9.45 1.03 -12.83
CA ALA A 185 9.17 -0.23 -12.13
C ALA A 185 7.66 -0.48 -12.00
N ALA A 186 6.89 0.52 -11.55
CA ALA A 186 5.44 0.46 -11.41
C ALA A 186 4.77 0.16 -12.76
N VAL A 187 5.17 0.86 -13.84
CA VAL A 187 4.69 0.58 -15.19
C VAL A 187 4.93 -0.88 -15.58
N ARG A 188 6.17 -1.38 -15.43
CA ARG A 188 6.52 -2.75 -15.83
C ARG A 188 5.71 -3.79 -15.07
N ARG A 189 5.49 -3.55 -13.79
CA ARG A 189 4.78 -4.46 -12.88
C ARG A 189 3.28 -4.50 -13.15
N LEU A 190 2.68 -3.32 -13.30
CA LEU A 190 1.22 -3.18 -13.29
C LEU A 190 0.58 -3.35 -14.68
N LYS A 191 1.26 -2.94 -15.76
CA LYS A 191 0.66 -2.88 -17.12
C LYS A 191 -0.02 -4.18 -17.58
N ASP A 192 0.49 -5.33 -17.13
CA ASP A 192 0.02 -6.65 -17.57
C ASP A 192 -0.99 -7.27 -16.58
N LYS A 193 -1.14 -6.70 -15.38
CA LYS A 193 -2.08 -7.17 -14.35
C LYS A 193 -3.52 -6.92 -14.79
N GLU A 194 -4.35 -7.95 -14.69
CA GLU A 194 -5.74 -7.88 -15.16
C GLU A 194 -6.58 -6.87 -14.37
N TRP A 195 -6.44 -6.86 -13.04
CA TRP A 195 -7.09 -5.88 -12.18
C TRP A 195 -6.72 -4.43 -12.56
N PHE A 196 -5.47 -4.20 -12.96
CA PHE A 196 -4.97 -2.87 -13.31
C PHE A 196 -5.52 -2.42 -14.67
N LYS A 197 -5.62 -3.32 -15.65
CA LYS A 197 -6.27 -3.03 -16.95
C LYS A 197 -7.72 -2.63 -16.75
N GLN A 198 -8.45 -3.36 -15.90
CA GLN A 198 -9.84 -3.06 -15.55
C GLN A 198 -9.96 -1.70 -14.85
N TRP A 199 -9.05 -1.40 -13.93
CA TRP A 199 -9.00 -0.10 -13.26
C TRP A 199 -8.72 1.05 -14.21
N CYS A 200 -7.75 0.89 -15.13
CA CYS A 200 -7.45 1.86 -16.18
C CYS A 200 -8.69 2.13 -17.05
N GLN A 201 -9.40 1.08 -17.47
CA GLN A 201 -10.63 1.20 -18.24
C GLN A 201 -11.72 1.97 -17.46
N ALA A 202 -11.91 1.64 -16.18
CA ALA A 202 -12.89 2.30 -15.31
C ALA A 202 -12.59 3.79 -15.05
N HIS A 203 -11.34 4.22 -15.21
CA HIS A 203 -10.91 5.63 -15.06
C HIS A 203 -10.68 6.34 -16.39
N GLY A 204 -11.01 5.71 -17.53
CA GLY A 204 -10.83 6.33 -18.84
C GLY A 204 -9.35 6.53 -19.23
N VAL A 205 -8.43 5.79 -18.61
CA VAL A 205 -7.01 5.80 -18.99
C VAL A 205 -6.88 5.20 -20.39
N LYS A 206 -6.42 6.01 -21.34
CA LYS A 206 -6.29 5.57 -22.74
C LYS A 206 -5.30 4.42 -22.88
N ALA A 207 -5.63 3.47 -23.75
CA ALA A 207 -4.71 2.40 -24.12
C ALA A 207 -3.38 2.99 -24.63
N GLY A 208 -2.26 2.45 -24.16
CA GLY A 208 -0.93 2.92 -24.55
C GLY A 208 -0.32 4.01 -23.65
N VAL A 209 -1.10 4.73 -22.83
CA VAL A 209 -0.59 5.78 -21.93
C VAL A 209 0.53 5.27 -21.03
N THR A 210 0.36 4.08 -20.46
CA THR A 210 1.38 3.40 -19.65
C THR A 210 2.70 3.20 -20.39
N ILE A 211 2.63 2.82 -21.68
CA ILE A 211 3.81 2.59 -22.53
C ILE A 211 4.46 3.93 -22.89
N ASP A 212 3.67 4.95 -23.19
CA ASP A 212 4.18 6.27 -23.54
C ASP A 212 4.82 6.96 -22.34
N LEU A 213 4.26 6.82 -21.13
CA LEU A 213 4.90 7.26 -19.91
C LEU A 213 6.27 6.58 -19.72
N LEU A 214 6.35 5.26 -19.95
CA LEU A 214 7.63 4.55 -19.87
C LEU A 214 8.66 5.05 -20.89
N LYS A 215 8.23 5.40 -22.11
CA LYS A 215 9.11 6.01 -23.12
C LYS A 215 9.58 7.39 -22.67
N GLN A 216 8.68 8.21 -22.15
CA GLN A 216 9.01 9.54 -21.64
C GLN A 216 10.03 9.44 -20.50
N ILE A 217 9.78 8.62 -19.48
CA ILE A 217 10.72 8.39 -18.36
C ILE A 217 12.13 8.04 -18.86
N LYS A 218 12.23 7.17 -19.88
CA LYS A 218 13.52 6.79 -20.48
C LYS A 218 14.18 7.92 -21.27
N GLN A 219 13.41 8.78 -21.93
CA GLN A 219 13.93 9.86 -22.79
C GLN A 219 14.39 11.08 -21.98
N VAL A 220 13.60 11.49 -20.99
CA VAL A 220 13.89 12.67 -20.17
C VAL A 220 14.63 12.34 -18.87
N GLY A 221 14.94 11.07 -18.62
CA GLY A 221 15.83 10.65 -17.53
C GLY A 221 15.29 11.02 -16.16
N TRP A 222 14.00 10.79 -15.95
CA TRP A 222 13.30 11.11 -14.71
C TRP A 222 13.75 10.24 -13.54
#